data_AF-A0A136PMJ5-F1
#
_entry.id   AF-A0A136PMJ5-F1
#
_cell.length_a   1.000
_cell.length_b   1.000
_cell.length_c   1.000
_cell.angle_alpha   90.00
_cell.angle_beta   90.00
_cell.angle_gamma   90.00
#
_symmetry.space_group_name_H-M   'P 1'
#
loop_
_entity.id
_entity.type
_entity.pdbx_description
1 polymer ?
#
loop_
_entity_poly.entity_id
_entity_poly.type
_entity_poly.pdbx_seq_one_letter_code
_entity_poly.pdbx_strand_id
1 'polypeptide(L)'
;MNLATLTACATCHLALTETTDGHRTTFRHPVTGRHDVVPVDARSIPQVFDRCHTCTAAPPVWNYRTGLLQIAALPAGVVETYNDQWHVCYRCAQLIEADDSDALTAHCAALMLWPPRSAEYAVLGTLHRGIVIGRDGRTLLTTTEWPPARLTADMLPKIRDRLTGLLRSPADLPAPVNDPGDRRTLAHQLDIAPLYWINHEFTDMVNHVSGTQPPATVTDDLVVSPSGLIAWPEPVGSTRQLAAVSWTPHADGWQVTGYRSIGGTAVDDDLMPALRHEIGWLVPIHAEHLTRRTRIDGRHPLGALITTWLLITQQLTEAVPAKLPKGTTKAYQRDRRPAPEVRIIRIRPRSTTPPAPQRQAAGGPAPAKPDHRFWVSGHERQQPYGPGRRLRRTITVEPFLKGDDDLPIKLSTTVRVLGGQATDKKQDAEDE
;
A
#
# COMPACT_ATOMS: atom_id res chain seq x y z
N MET A 1 -1.76 8.93 9.80
CA MET A 1 -3.04 9.68 9.80
C MET A 1 -2.93 10.86 8.84
N ASN A 2 -3.73 10.96 7.78
CA ASN A 2 -3.89 12.23 7.09
C ASN A 2 -5.02 12.99 7.78
N LEU A 3 -4.73 13.54 8.96
CA LEU A 3 -5.63 14.44 9.69
C LEU A 3 -6.08 15.63 8.82
N ALA A 4 -5.42 15.87 7.68
CA ALA A 4 -5.69 16.99 6.78
C ALA A 4 -7.09 17.00 6.14
N THR A 5 -7.89 15.94 6.29
CA THR A 5 -9.27 15.89 5.77
C THR A 5 -10.33 15.68 6.85
N LEU A 6 -9.94 15.61 8.12
CA LEU A 6 -10.90 15.46 9.23
C LEU A 6 -11.18 16.83 9.84
N THR A 7 -12.46 17.16 9.99
CA THR A 7 -12.89 18.32 10.77
C THR A 7 -13.34 17.84 12.14
N ALA A 8 -12.82 18.47 13.19
CA ALA A 8 -13.17 18.18 14.58
C ALA A 8 -13.80 19.41 15.23
N CYS A 9 -14.51 19.21 16.33
CA CYS A 9 -15.03 20.32 17.11
C CYS A 9 -13.95 20.90 18.04
N ALA A 10 -13.69 22.20 17.98
CA ALA A 10 -12.72 22.87 18.85
C ALA A 10 -13.06 22.76 20.35
N THR A 11 -14.33 22.48 20.69
CA THR A 11 -14.80 22.46 22.08
C THR A 11 -14.76 21.07 22.71
N CYS A 12 -15.25 20.03 22.02
CA CYS A 12 -15.29 18.66 22.56
C CYS A 12 -14.28 17.72 21.89
N HIS A 13 -13.59 18.18 20.85
CA HIS A 13 -12.60 17.43 20.09
C HIS A 13 -13.12 16.16 19.40
N LEU A 14 -14.44 15.96 19.36
CA LEU A 14 -15.06 14.88 18.59
C LEU A 14 -14.92 15.15 17.09
N ALA A 15 -14.68 14.10 16.31
CA ALA A 15 -14.79 14.16 14.86
C ALA A 15 -16.22 14.55 14.48
N LEU A 16 -16.35 15.53 13.58
CA LEU A 16 -17.64 16.03 13.13
C LEU A 16 -18.10 15.30 11.86
N THR A 17 -19.40 15.12 11.73
CA THR A 17 -20.00 14.71 10.47
C THR A 17 -20.09 15.92 9.55
N GLU A 18 -19.53 15.79 8.35
CA GLU A 18 -19.65 16.78 7.28
C GLU A 18 -20.79 16.39 6.33
N THR A 19 -21.69 17.34 6.08
CA THR A 19 -22.77 17.19 5.09
C THR A 19 -22.67 18.32 4.08
N THR A 20 -22.56 17.97 2.81
CA THR A 20 -22.48 18.94 1.70
C THR A 20 -23.78 18.93 0.91
N ASP A 21 -24.44 20.07 0.85
CA ASP A 21 -25.64 20.32 0.03
C ASP A 21 -25.33 21.43 -0.98
N GLY A 22 -25.04 21.04 -2.22
CA GLY A 22 -24.58 21.95 -3.28
C GLY A 22 -23.28 22.66 -2.90
N HIS A 23 -23.36 23.97 -2.63
CA HIS A 23 -22.23 24.80 -2.22
C HIS A 23 -22.11 25.02 -0.70
N ARG A 24 -23.03 24.46 0.09
CA ARG A 24 -23.05 24.65 1.54
C ARG A 24 -22.60 23.38 2.27
N THR A 25 -21.51 23.50 3.02
CA THR A 25 -21.06 22.47 3.96
C THR A 25 -21.57 22.78 5.36
N THR A 26 -22.18 21.80 6.02
CA THR A 26 -22.60 21.89 7.43
C THR A 26 -21.92 20.81 8.25
N PHE A 27 -21.51 21.15 9.47
CA PHE A 27 -20.88 20.22 10.42
C PHE A 27 -21.79 19.97 11.62
N ARG A 28 -21.90 18.71 12.05
CA ARG A 28 -22.74 18.31 13.19
C ARG A 28 -22.05 17.31 14.11
N HIS A 29 -22.35 17.41 15.40
CA HIS A 29 -22.00 16.36 16.35
C HIS A 29 -22.84 15.10 16.09
N PRO A 30 -22.26 13.90 16.16
CA PRO A 30 -22.98 12.65 15.91
C PRO A 30 -24.08 12.33 16.91
N VAL A 31 -23.81 12.66 18.17
CA VAL A 31 -24.78 12.66 19.27
C VAL A 31 -24.83 14.10 19.77
N THR A 32 -26.00 14.58 20.20
CA THR A 32 -26.22 15.97 20.63
C THR A 32 -25.04 16.53 21.42
N GLY A 33 -24.41 17.59 20.89
CA GLY A 33 -23.40 18.33 21.63
C GLY A 33 -24.07 19.21 22.69
N ARG A 34 -23.51 19.29 23.89
CA ARG A 34 -23.94 20.26 24.92
C ARG A 34 -23.56 21.71 24.57
N HIS A 35 -23.09 21.95 23.36
CA HIS A 35 -22.57 23.22 22.86
C HIS A 35 -22.69 23.27 21.33
N ASP A 36 -22.59 24.48 20.79
CA ASP A 36 -22.55 24.72 19.35
C ASP A 36 -21.29 24.11 18.71
N VAL A 37 -21.41 23.73 17.44
CA VAL A 37 -20.31 23.15 16.67
C VAL A 37 -19.33 24.25 16.29
N VAL A 38 -18.06 24.08 16.63
CA VAL A 38 -16.95 24.96 16.22
C VAL A 38 -15.98 24.14 15.37
N PRO A 39 -16.18 24.08 14.04
CA PRO A 39 -15.38 23.23 13.17
C PRO A 39 -13.96 23.76 13.04
N VAL A 40 -12.97 22.91 13.31
CA VAL A 40 -11.54 23.20 13.09
C VAL A 40 -10.87 21.99 12.42
N ASP A 41 -9.77 22.26 11.73
CA ASP A 41 -8.92 21.20 11.16
C ASP A 41 -8.46 20.27 12.29
N ALA A 42 -8.70 18.97 12.16
CA ALA A 42 -8.33 17.97 13.16
C ALA A 42 -6.83 17.99 13.50
N ARG A 43 -5.95 18.44 12.59
CA ARG A 43 -4.51 18.65 12.83
C ARG A 43 -4.22 19.71 13.90
N SER A 44 -5.15 20.65 14.09
CA SER A 44 -4.98 21.74 15.03
C SER A 44 -5.28 21.32 16.48
N ILE A 45 -5.89 20.14 16.68
CA ILE A 45 -6.24 19.62 18.01
C ILE A 45 -5.28 18.48 18.39
N PRO A 46 -4.64 18.52 19.58
CA PRO A 46 -3.72 17.47 20.02
C PRO A 46 -4.33 16.06 20.13
N GLN A 47 -5.64 15.97 20.36
CA GLN A 47 -6.39 14.71 20.47
C GLN A 47 -7.75 14.89 19.80
N VAL A 48 -7.99 14.15 18.71
CA VAL A 48 -9.31 14.08 18.08
C VAL A 48 -9.92 12.71 18.37
N PHE A 49 -11.14 12.73 18.90
CA PHE A 49 -11.89 11.51 19.18
C PHE A 49 -12.62 11.06 17.91
N ASP A 50 -11.96 10.19 17.14
CA ASP A 50 -12.55 9.44 16.02
C ASP A 50 -13.00 8.06 16.52
N ARG A 51 -14.23 8.01 17.07
CA ARG A 51 -14.79 6.84 17.74
C ARG A 51 -16.16 6.51 17.15
N CYS A 52 -16.52 5.24 17.27
CA CYS A 52 -17.85 4.74 16.95
C CYS A 52 -18.96 5.61 17.58
N HIS A 53 -19.89 6.11 16.78
CA HIS A 53 -21.02 6.92 17.24
C HIS A 53 -22.01 6.13 18.10
N THR A 54 -22.00 4.80 18.06
CA THR A 54 -22.86 3.95 18.91
C THR A 54 -22.18 3.57 20.21
N CYS A 55 -21.01 2.91 20.15
CA CYS A 55 -20.36 2.37 21.36
C CYS A 55 -19.29 3.27 21.95
N THR A 56 -18.83 4.31 21.25
CA THR A 56 -17.75 5.25 21.65
C THR A 56 -16.37 4.63 21.92
N ALA A 57 -16.22 3.31 21.80
CA ALA A 57 -14.99 2.61 22.19
C ALA A 57 -14.00 2.38 21.04
N ALA A 58 -14.48 1.86 19.90
CA ALA A 58 -13.61 1.43 18.81
C ALA A 58 -13.57 2.44 17.64
N PRO A 59 -12.49 2.46 16.83
CA PRO A 59 -12.44 3.25 15.61
C PRO A 59 -13.58 2.86 14.65
N PRO A 60 -14.22 3.85 13.98
CA PRO A 60 -15.29 3.56 13.06
C PRO A 60 -14.75 2.94 11.76
N VAL A 61 -15.53 2.09 11.11
CA VAL A 61 -15.18 1.42 9.83
C VAL A 61 -16.17 1.77 8.74
N TRP A 62 -17.44 1.94 9.10
CA TRP A 62 -18.53 2.22 8.18
C TRP A 62 -19.18 3.56 8.54
N ASN A 63 -19.63 4.31 7.55
CA ASN A 63 -20.57 5.42 7.71
C ASN A 63 -21.95 4.97 7.23
N TYR A 64 -22.91 4.78 8.13
CA TYR A 64 -24.30 4.50 7.76
C TYR A 64 -25.05 5.80 7.53
N ARG A 65 -25.90 5.82 6.49
CA ARG A 65 -26.85 6.92 6.26
C ARG A 65 -28.23 6.51 6.74
N THR A 66 -28.92 7.42 7.41
CA THR A 66 -30.30 7.25 7.85
C THR A 66 -31.13 8.49 7.48
N GLY A 67 -32.45 8.42 7.63
CA GLY A 67 -33.25 9.64 7.79
C GLY A 67 -32.90 10.39 9.08
N LEU A 68 -33.41 11.63 9.23
CA LEU A 68 -33.34 12.35 10.51
C LEU A 68 -34.08 11.55 11.59
N LEU A 69 -33.36 11.15 12.63
CA LEU A 69 -33.96 10.44 13.76
C LEU A 69 -34.39 11.45 14.83
N GLN A 70 -35.64 11.35 15.27
CA GLN A 70 -36.20 12.16 16.34
C GLN A 70 -36.67 11.27 17.47
N ILE A 71 -36.18 11.51 18.68
CA ILE A 71 -36.55 10.74 19.87
C ILE A 71 -37.18 11.70 20.88
N ALA A 72 -38.40 11.40 21.30
CA ALA A 72 -39.06 12.13 22.37
C ALA A 72 -38.55 11.63 23.74
N ALA A 73 -37.85 12.50 24.48
CA ALA A 73 -37.47 12.21 25.85
C ALA A 73 -38.70 12.30 26.77
N LEU A 74 -39.15 11.14 27.26
CA LEU A 74 -40.40 10.98 28.03
C LEU A 74 -40.53 11.83 29.31
N PRO A 75 -39.47 12.24 30.04
CA PRO A 75 -39.66 13.03 31.26
C PRO A 75 -39.91 14.53 31.04
N ALA A 76 -39.50 15.09 29.88
CA ALA A 76 -39.46 16.56 29.68
C ALA A 76 -40.21 17.05 28.43
N GLY A 77 -40.73 16.14 27.59
CA GLY A 77 -41.38 16.51 26.33
C GLY A 77 -40.41 17.11 25.29
N VAL A 78 -39.11 17.01 25.53
CA VAL A 78 -38.07 17.47 24.61
C VAL A 78 -37.91 16.43 23.51
N VAL A 79 -38.09 16.86 22.25
CA VAL A 79 -37.76 16.05 21.09
C VAL A 79 -36.32 16.34 20.71
N GLU A 80 -35.46 15.34 20.84
CA GLU A 80 -34.07 15.42 20.40
C GLU A 80 -33.98 14.95 18.95
N THR A 81 -33.32 15.74 18.10
CA THR A 81 -33.04 15.40 16.70
C THR A 81 -31.57 15.00 16.58
N TYR A 82 -31.33 13.81 16.03
CA TYR A 82 -30.01 13.22 15.86
C TYR A 82 -29.52 13.32 14.42
N ASN A 83 -28.25 12.99 14.21
CA ASN A 83 -27.63 12.97 12.88
C ASN A 83 -28.27 11.92 11.95
N ASP A 84 -28.09 12.16 10.67
CA ASP A 84 -28.46 11.28 9.55
C ASP A 84 -27.26 10.46 9.03
N GLN A 85 -26.10 10.59 9.68
CA GLN A 85 -24.89 9.84 9.36
C GLN A 85 -24.21 9.31 10.62
N TRP A 86 -23.79 8.04 10.56
CA TRP A 86 -23.32 7.27 11.71
C TRP A 86 -22.01 6.56 11.38
N HIS A 87 -20.89 7.05 11.93
CA HIS A 87 -19.60 6.38 11.87
C HIS A 87 -19.58 5.25 12.91
N VAL A 88 -19.63 4.00 12.45
CA VAL A 88 -19.82 2.82 13.29
C VAL A 88 -18.63 1.88 13.18
N CYS A 89 -18.14 1.37 14.32
CA CYS A 89 -17.07 0.37 14.35
C CYS A 89 -17.55 -0.97 13.80
N TYR A 90 -16.61 -1.85 13.47
CA TYR A 90 -16.96 -3.10 12.81
C TYR A 90 -17.90 -4.01 13.65
N ARG A 91 -17.70 -4.09 14.97
CA ARG A 91 -18.57 -4.89 15.86
C ARG A 91 -20.01 -4.39 15.85
N CYS A 92 -20.20 -3.08 16.03
CA CYS A 92 -21.53 -2.48 16.01
C CYS A 92 -22.16 -2.60 14.62
N ALA A 93 -21.37 -2.50 13.56
CA ALA A 93 -21.85 -2.74 12.20
C ALA A 93 -22.37 -4.17 12.01
N GLN A 94 -21.70 -5.20 12.55
CA GLN A 94 -22.22 -6.58 12.47
C GLN A 94 -23.59 -6.73 13.14
N LEU A 95 -23.82 -6.04 14.26
CA LEU A 95 -25.12 -6.07 14.95
C LEU A 95 -26.20 -5.30 14.19
N ILE A 96 -25.84 -4.17 13.55
CA ILE A 96 -26.75 -3.43 12.67
C ILE A 96 -27.14 -4.28 11.46
N GLU A 97 -26.18 -4.93 10.80
CA GLU A 97 -26.43 -5.79 9.64
C GLU A 97 -27.20 -7.08 9.99
N ALA A 98 -27.13 -7.52 11.24
CA ALA A 98 -27.92 -8.63 11.76
C ALA A 98 -29.35 -8.24 12.18
N ASP A 99 -29.74 -6.97 12.01
CA ASP A 99 -31.01 -6.40 12.48
C ASP A 99 -31.23 -6.56 14.00
N ASP A 100 -30.16 -6.69 14.79
CA ASP A 100 -30.20 -6.96 16.22
C ASP A 100 -29.97 -5.68 17.04
N SER A 101 -30.97 -4.80 17.06
CA SER A 101 -30.92 -3.55 17.83
C SER A 101 -30.78 -3.77 19.34
N ASP A 102 -31.30 -4.90 19.84
CA ASP A 102 -31.29 -5.21 21.27
C ASP A 102 -29.88 -5.62 21.71
N ALA A 103 -29.21 -6.50 20.96
CA ALA A 103 -27.81 -6.83 21.21
C ALA A 103 -26.89 -5.63 20.99
N LEU A 104 -27.15 -4.78 19.99
CA LEU A 104 -26.41 -3.53 19.80
C LEU A 104 -26.50 -2.62 21.03
N THR A 105 -27.71 -2.47 21.57
CA THR A 105 -27.96 -1.66 22.77
C THR A 105 -27.30 -2.26 24.00
N ALA A 106 -27.47 -3.56 24.23
CA ALA A 106 -26.84 -4.24 25.35
C ALA A 106 -25.30 -4.13 25.29
N HIS A 107 -24.71 -4.29 24.10
CA HIS A 107 -23.28 -4.13 23.89
C HIS A 107 -22.79 -2.71 24.21
N CYS A 108 -23.44 -1.68 23.66
CA CYS A 108 -23.02 -0.28 23.86
C CYS A 108 -23.27 0.16 25.31
N ALA A 109 -24.41 -0.18 25.90
CA ALA A 109 -24.73 0.15 27.29
C ALA A 109 -23.77 -0.51 28.28
N ALA A 110 -23.35 -1.77 28.02
CA ALA A 110 -22.35 -2.44 28.86
C ALA A 110 -21.02 -1.68 28.87
N LEU A 111 -20.58 -1.13 27.73
CA LEU A 111 -19.36 -0.31 27.64
C LEU A 111 -19.50 1.03 28.38
N MET A 112 -20.70 1.61 28.40
CA MET A 112 -21.01 2.86 29.11
C MET A 112 -21.37 2.64 30.59
N LEU A 113 -21.41 1.37 31.05
CA LEU A 113 -21.85 0.97 32.38
C LEU A 113 -23.29 1.40 32.70
N TRP A 114 -24.17 1.45 31.69
CA TRP A 114 -25.58 1.81 31.85
C TRP A 114 -26.45 0.58 32.15
N PRO A 115 -27.18 0.56 33.29
CA PRO A 115 -28.06 -0.56 33.62
C PRO A 115 -29.22 -0.72 32.63
N PRO A 116 -29.68 -1.95 32.33
CA PRO A 116 -30.79 -2.20 31.39
C PRO A 116 -32.13 -1.51 31.71
N ARG A 117 -32.30 -1.03 32.95
CA ARG A 117 -33.52 -0.35 33.42
C ARG A 117 -33.37 1.19 33.50
N SER A 118 -32.23 1.74 33.09
CA SER A 118 -32.00 3.18 33.14
C SER A 118 -32.72 3.91 31.99
N ALA A 119 -32.97 5.20 32.17
CA ALA A 119 -33.59 6.02 31.11
C ALA A 119 -32.66 6.12 29.88
N GLU A 120 -31.35 6.21 30.13
CA GLU A 120 -30.31 6.24 29.10
C GLU A 120 -30.33 4.96 28.24
N TYR A 121 -30.51 3.79 28.86
CA TYR A 121 -30.64 2.52 28.14
C TYR A 121 -31.86 2.52 27.20
N ALA A 122 -33.00 3.01 27.68
CA ALA A 122 -34.23 3.07 26.89
C ALA A 122 -34.13 4.05 25.71
N VAL A 123 -33.52 5.22 25.93
CA VAL A 123 -33.24 6.21 24.87
C VAL A 123 -32.27 5.62 23.85
N LEU A 124 -31.17 5.02 24.31
CA LEU A 124 -30.19 4.37 23.44
C LEU A 124 -30.81 3.24 22.61
N GLY A 125 -31.67 2.42 23.21
CA GLY A 125 -32.40 1.36 22.51
C GLY A 125 -33.33 1.89 21.43
N THR A 126 -34.02 3.00 21.70
CA THR A 126 -34.87 3.68 20.72
C THR A 126 -34.03 4.24 19.57
N LEU A 127 -32.88 4.85 19.87
CA LEU A 127 -31.96 5.36 18.88
C LEU A 127 -31.41 4.25 17.97
N HIS A 128 -30.89 3.18 18.56
CA HIS A 128 -30.35 2.05 17.82
C HIS A 128 -31.40 1.38 16.94
N ARG A 129 -32.63 1.23 17.42
CA ARG A 129 -33.74 0.73 16.58
C ARG A 129 -34.01 1.67 15.40
N GLY A 130 -33.98 2.98 15.63
CA GLY A 130 -34.07 3.99 14.57
C GLY A 130 -32.96 3.87 13.52
N ILE A 131 -31.71 3.67 13.96
CA ILE A 131 -30.56 3.48 13.06
C ILE A 131 -30.72 2.19 12.25
N VAL A 132 -31.07 1.08 12.90
CA VAL A 132 -31.26 -0.23 12.24
C VAL A 132 -32.37 -0.12 11.20
N ILE A 133 -33.56 0.36 11.57
CA ILE A 133 -34.70 0.43 10.64
C ILE A 133 -34.47 1.47 9.53
N GLY A 134 -33.87 2.61 9.86
CA GLY A 134 -33.75 3.75 8.97
C GLY A 134 -32.50 3.74 8.08
N ARG A 135 -31.68 2.68 8.09
CA ARG A 135 -30.45 2.64 7.30
C ARG A 135 -30.73 2.47 5.80
N ASP A 136 -30.19 3.36 4.98
CA ASP A 136 -30.34 3.30 3.51
C ASP A 136 -29.13 2.65 2.82
N GLY A 137 -27.97 2.65 3.49
CA GLY A 137 -26.73 2.13 2.96
C GLY A 137 -25.56 2.46 3.89
N ARG A 138 -24.36 2.03 3.48
CA ARG A 138 -23.13 2.31 4.23
C ARG A 138 -21.96 2.60 3.31
N THR A 139 -21.10 3.51 3.73
CA THR A 139 -19.86 3.86 3.03
C THR A 139 -18.65 3.41 3.84
N LEU A 140 -17.68 2.77 3.19
CA LEU A 140 -16.42 2.38 3.83
C LEU A 140 -15.62 3.63 4.20
N LEU A 141 -15.22 3.74 5.46
CA LEU A 141 -14.33 4.81 5.93
C LEU A 141 -12.88 4.48 5.57
N THR A 142 -12.27 5.35 4.79
CA THR A 142 -10.86 5.24 4.39
C THR A 142 -9.94 6.08 5.26
N THR A 143 -10.48 6.71 6.30
CA THR A 143 -9.78 7.52 7.29
C THR A 143 -9.40 6.72 8.54
N THR A 144 -10.11 5.63 8.86
CA THR A 144 -9.87 4.78 10.03
C THR A 144 -8.40 4.40 10.15
N GLU A 145 -7.78 4.54 11.31
CA GLU A 145 -6.37 4.20 11.46
C GLU A 145 -6.16 2.68 11.51
N TRP A 146 -5.81 2.10 10.36
CA TRP A 146 -5.42 0.69 10.27
C TRP A 146 -3.89 0.58 10.37
N PRO A 147 -3.37 -0.27 11.27
CA PRO A 147 -1.99 -0.71 11.16
C PRO A 147 -1.77 -1.36 9.79
N PRO A 148 -0.60 -1.22 9.16
CA PRO A 148 -0.34 -1.86 7.88
C PRO A 148 -0.31 -3.39 8.05
N ALA A 149 -1.03 -4.10 7.18
CA ALA A 149 -0.89 -5.55 7.07
C ALA A 149 0.41 -5.92 6.35
N ARG A 150 1.03 -7.01 6.80
CA ARG A 150 2.09 -7.69 6.06
C ARG A 150 1.49 -8.41 4.85
N LEU A 151 1.85 -7.95 3.66
CA LEU A 151 1.40 -8.53 2.40
C LEU A 151 2.51 -9.42 1.82
N THR A 152 2.15 -10.61 1.35
CA THR A 152 3.09 -11.54 0.69
C THR A 152 2.61 -11.87 -0.73
N ALA A 153 3.53 -12.33 -1.58
CA ALA A 153 3.23 -12.64 -2.97
C ALA A 153 2.10 -13.67 -3.11
N ASP A 154 2.07 -14.69 -2.27
CA ASP A 154 1.05 -15.75 -2.28
C ASP A 154 -0.35 -15.28 -1.87
N MET A 155 -0.45 -14.15 -1.17
CA MET A 155 -1.72 -13.55 -0.78
C MET A 155 -2.38 -12.76 -1.91
N LEU A 156 -1.62 -12.30 -2.92
CA LEU A 156 -2.15 -11.39 -3.95
C LEU A 156 -3.39 -11.89 -4.68
N PRO A 157 -3.53 -13.18 -5.06
CA PRO A 157 -4.77 -13.66 -5.66
C PRO A 157 -5.98 -13.48 -4.74
N LYS A 158 -5.80 -13.76 -3.44
CA LYS A 158 -6.87 -13.60 -2.44
C LYS A 158 -7.17 -12.13 -2.17
N ILE A 159 -6.14 -11.28 -2.14
CA ILE A 159 -6.27 -9.82 -1.99
C ILE A 159 -7.08 -9.25 -3.16
N ARG A 160 -6.71 -9.59 -4.40
CA ARG A 160 -7.47 -9.22 -5.59
C ARG A 160 -8.92 -9.70 -5.50
N ASP A 161 -9.14 -10.97 -5.16
CA ASP A 161 -10.50 -11.53 -5.13
C ASP A 161 -11.38 -10.83 -4.07
N ARG A 162 -10.82 -10.43 -2.92
CA ARG A 162 -11.55 -9.62 -1.94
C ARG A 162 -11.77 -8.18 -2.38
N LEU A 163 -10.78 -7.55 -2.98
CA LEU A 163 -10.92 -6.19 -3.51
C LEU A 163 -11.98 -6.13 -4.61
N THR A 164 -11.98 -7.07 -5.54
CA THR A 164 -12.99 -7.17 -6.60
C THR A 164 -14.38 -7.49 -6.05
N GLY A 165 -14.46 -8.32 -5.00
CA GLY A 165 -15.69 -8.54 -4.23
C GLY A 165 -16.22 -7.25 -3.60
N LEU A 166 -15.36 -6.48 -2.93
CA LEU A 166 -15.71 -5.19 -2.33
C LEU A 166 -16.18 -4.18 -3.38
N LEU A 167 -15.48 -4.07 -4.51
CA LEU A 167 -15.85 -3.19 -5.62
C LEU A 167 -17.23 -3.53 -6.20
N ARG A 168 -17.63 -4.81 -6.17
CA ARG A 168 -18.94 -5.29 -6.61
C ARG A 168 -20.01 -5.30 -5.51
N SER A 169 -19.61 -5.09 -4.26
CA SER A 169 -20.52 -5.11 -3.13
C SER A 169 -21.48 -3.91 -3.17
N PRO A 170 -22.65 -3.99 -2.51
CA PRO A 170 -23.58 -2.86 -2.40
C PRO A 170 -23.05 -1.74 -1.49
N ALA A 171 -21.97 -1.97 -0.74
CA ALA A 171 -21.38 -0.94 0.10
C ALA A 171 -20.78 0.17 -0.76
N ASP A 172 -20.99 1.42 -0.36
CA ASP A 172 -20.36 2.58 -0.97
C ASP A 172 -18.86 2.62 -0.59
N LEU A 173 -18.07 3.14 -1.52
CA LEU A 173 -16.67 3.52 -1.33
C LEU A 173 -16.60 5.04 -1.35
N PRO A 174 -15.52 5.68 -0.87
CA PRO A 174 -15.40 7.12 -1.05
C PRO A 174 -15.15 7.48 -2.52
N ALA A 175 -15.55 8.68 -2.89
CA ALA A 175 -15.19 9.28 -4.16
C ALA A 175 -13.65 9.38 -4.31
N PRO A 176 -13.12 9.27 -5.55
CA PRO A 176 -13.86 9.05 -6.79
C PRO A 176 -14.15 7.56 -7.06
N VAL A 177 -13.72 6.63 -6.20
CA VAL A 177 -13.86 5.18 -6.43
C VAL A 177 -15.32 4.71 -6.30
N ASN A 178 -16.27 5.57 -5.89
CA ASN A 178 -17.67 5.14 -5.74
C ASN A 178 -18.48 5.05 -7.03
N ASP A 179 -18.01 5.62 -8.14
CA ASP A 179 -18.80 5.62 -9.37
C ASP A 179 -19.15 4.17 -9.80
N PRO A 180 -20.43 3.80 -9.95
CA PRO A 180 -20.82 2.41 -10.24
C PRO A 180 -20.31 1.88 -11.58
N GLY A 181 -20.09 2.75 -12.57
CA GLY A 181 -19.50 2.38 -13.86
C GLY A 181 -18.02 2.08 -13.72
N ASP A 182 -17.29 2.97 -13.06
CA ASP A 182 -15.86 2.84 -12.81
C ASP A 182 -15.55 1.65 -11.91
N ARG A 183 -16.34 1.43 -10.85
CA ARG A 183 -16.20 0.27 -9.96
C ARG A 183 -16.31 -1.06 -10.68
N ARG A 184 -17.32 -1.20 -11.54
CA ARG A 184 -17.54 -2.42 -12.32
C ARG A 184 -16.42 -2.65 -13.32
N THR A 185 -15.99 -1.58 -14.00
CA THR A 185 -14.86 -1.62 -14.93
C THR A 185 -13.57 -2.03 -14.21
N LEU A 186 -13.25 -1.37 -13.10
CA LEU A 186 -12.08 -1.67 -12.28
C LEU A 186 -12.10 -3.11 -11.77
N ALA A 187 -13.25 -3.59 -11.26
CA ALA A 187 -13.37 -4.96 -10.78
C ALA A 187 -13.16 -5.98 -11.91
N HIS A 188 -13.74 -5.75 -13.09
CA HIS A 188 -13.57 -6.63 -14.24
C HIS A 188 -12.12 -6.66 -14.75
N GLN A 189 -11.48 -5.49 -14.84
CA GLN A 189 -10.07 -5.41 -15.23
C GLN A 189 -9.16 -6.09 -14.21
N LEU A 190 -9.43 -5.94 -12.91
CA LEU A 190 -8.67 -6.61 -11.86
C LEU A 190 -8.76 -8.14 -11.96
N ASP A 191 -9.91 -8.72 -12.30
CA ASP A 191 -10.07 -10.18 -12.41
C ASP A 191 -9.05 -10.82 -13.37
N ILE A 192 -8.68 -10.09 -14.43
CA ILE A 192 -7.76 -10.54 -15.48
C ILE A 192 -6.37 -9.88 -15.38
N ALA A 193 -6.20 -8.90 -14.48
CA ALA A 193 -4.97 -8.14 -14.37
C ALA A 193 -3.80 -9.02 -13.90
N PRO A 194 -2.59 -8.84 -14.48
CA PRO A 194 -1.38 -9.42 -13.94
C PRO A 194 -1.10 -8.88 -12.54
N LEU A 195 -0.62 -9.76 -11.66
CA LEU A 195 -0.30 -9.44 -10.27
C LEU A 195 1.21 -9.32 -10.09
N TYR A 196 1.65 -8.19 -9.55
CA TYR A 196 3.06 -7.88 -9.32
C TYR A 196 3.33 -7.75 -7.82
N TRP A 197 4.28 -8.54 -7.32
CA TRP A 197 4.79 -8.38 -5.96
C TRP A 197 6.23 -7.87 -6.01
N ILE A 198 6.51 -6.75 -5.36
CA ILE A 198 7.86 -6.19 -5.27
C ILE A 198 8.58 -6.77 -4.05
N ASN A 199 9.81 -7.26 -4.20
CA ASN A 199 10.54 -7.81 -3.05
C ASN A 199 11.03 -6.73 -2.08
N HIS A 200 11.44 -7.14 -0.87
CA HIS A 200 11.93 -6.23 0.17
C HIS A 200 13.08 -5.35 -0.32
N GLU A 201 14.12 -5.94 -0.92
CA GLU A 201 15.28 -5.19 -1.41
C GLU A 201 14.91 -4.13 -2.46
N PHE A 202 14.01 -4.48 -3.38
CA PHE A 202 13.54 -3.51 -4.38
C PHE A 202 12.63 -2.45 -3.75
N THR A 203 11.83 -2.82 -2.75
CA THR A 203 11.01 -1.87 -1.98
C THR A 203 11.88 -0.84 -1.25
N ASP A 204 12.99 -1.27 -0.67
CA ASP A 204 13.97 -0.38 -0.02
C ASP A 204 14.60 0.58 -1.04
N MET A 205 14.98 0.06 -2.22
CA MET A 205 15.50 0.89 -3.31
C MET A 205 14.48 1.94 -3.76
N VAL A 206 13.21 1.55 -3.95
CA VAL A 206 12.12 2.48 -4.30
C VAL A 206 11.99 3.58 -3.25
N ASN A 207 11.95 3.23 -1.96
CA ASN A 207 11.85 4.21 -0.89
C ASN A 207 13.06 5.14 -0.80
N HIS A 208 14.26 4.64 -1.11
CA HIS A 208 15.48 5.43 -1.08
C HIS A 208 15.53 6.49 -2.20
N VAL A 209 15.07 6.14 -3.40
CA VAL A 209 15.21 7.00 -4.59
C VAL A 209 13.95 7.77 -4.94
N SER A 210 12.78 7.33 -4.47
CA SER A 210 11.51 7.96 -4.85
C SER A 210 11.49 9.44 -4.45
N GLY A 211 11.92 9.79 -3.24
CA GLY A 211 11.88 11.18 -2.76
C GLY A 211 12.72 12.20 -3.56
N THR A 212 13.69 11.74 -4.35
CA THR A 212 14.57 12.58 -5.19
C THR A 212 14.36 12.35 -6.69
N GLN A 213 13.40 11.50 -7.07
CA GLN A 213 13.07 11.23 -8.47
C GLN A 213 12.57 12.52 -9.16
N PRO A 214 13.21 12.95 -10.27
CA PRO A 214 12.70 14.09 -11.04
C PRO A 214 11.36 13.75 -11.71
N PRO A 215 10.57 14.77 -12.12
CA PRO A 215 9.29 14.54 -12.78
C PRO A 215 9.45 13.69 -14.05
N ALA A 216 8.85 12.51 -14.05
CA ALA A 216 8.80 11.58 -15.16
C ALA A 216 7.45 11.65 -15.87
N THR A 217 7.46 11.64 -17.20
CA THR A 217 6.24 11.62 -18.01
C THR A 217 5.70 10.20 -18.07
N VAL A 218 4.42 10.02 -17.75
CA VAL A 218 3.75 8.73 -17.89
C VAL A 218 3.49 8.44 -19.37
N THR A 219 4.11 7.40 -19.92
CA THR A 219 3.97 6.99 -21.33
C THR A 219 3.66 5.49 -21.41
N ASP A 220 3.20 5.02 -22.58
CA ASP A 220 2.92 3.59 -22.78
C ASP A 220 4.16 2.71 -22.55
N ASP A 221 5.37 3.21 -22.87
CA ASP A 221 6.64 2.51 -22.65
C ASP A 221 7.08 2.45 -21.17
N LEU A 222 6.55 3.34 -20.34
CA LEU A 222 6.85 3.36 -18.91
C LEU A 222 6.02 2.31 -18.16
N VAL A 223 4.76 2.13 -18.53
CA VAL A 223 3.84 1.25 -17.80
C VAL A 223 4.18 -0.22 -18.10
N VAL A 224 4.34 -1.03 -17.06
CA VAL A 224 4.79 -2.45 -17.18
C VAL A 224 3.79 -3.32 -17.96
N SER A 225 2.50 -2.96 -17.94
CA SER A 225 1.42 -3.63 -18.66
C SER A 225 0.22 -2.69 -18.79
N PRO A 226 -0.73 -2.92 -19.73
CA PRO A 226 -1.90 -2.04 -19.88
C PRO A 226 -2.78 -1.93 -18.62
N SER A 227 -2.93 -3.02 -17.88
CA SER A 227 -3.55 -3.07 -16.54
C SER A 227 -2.71 -3.91 -15.60
N GLY A 228 -2.89 -3.73 -14.29
CA GLY A 228 -2.15 -4.48 -13.29
C GLY A 228 -2.55 -4.14 -11.87
N LEU A 229 -2.16 -5.01 -10.93
CA LEU A 229 -2.13 -4.74 -9.50
C LEU A 229 -0.72 -5.00 -8.99
N ILE A 230 -0.09 -3.97 -8.43
CA ILE A 230 1.23 -4.06 -7.81
C ILE A 230 1.10 -3.89 -6.30
N ALA A 231 1.88 -4.64 -5.54
CA ALA A 231 1.95 -4.50 -4.09
C ALA A 231 3.40 -4.58 -3.59
N TRP A 232 3.63 -3.89 -2.47
CA TRP A 232 4.89 -3.91 -1.73
C TRP A 232 4.68 -4.60 -0.38
N PRO A 233 5.72 -5.26 0.18
CA PRO A 233 5.67 -5.89 1.50
C PRO A 233 5.43 -4.88 2.61
N GLU A 234 5.87 -3.64 2.42
CA GLU A 234 5.73 -2.53 3.36
C GLU A 234 5.24 -1.28 2.63
N PRO A 235 4.54 -0.36 3.32
CA PRO A 235 4.10 0.90 2.72
C PRO A 235 5.24 1.76 2.16
N VAL A 236 5.06 2.27 0.95
CA VAL A 236 6.02 3.10 0.19
C VAL A 236 5.52 4.54 -0.01
N GLY A 237 6.38 5.36 -0.60
CA GLY A 237 6.08 6.74 -0.99
C GLY A 237 6.33 7.77 0.12
N SER A 238 6.14 9.05 -0.22
CA SER A 238 6.43 10.19 0.67
C SER A 238 5.67 10.14 1.99
N THR A 239 4.44 9.60 1.99
CA THR A 239 3.59 9.45 3.18
C THR A 239 3.72 8.10 3.88
N ARG A 240 4.45 7.14 3.31
CA ARG A 240 4.55 5.75 3.80
C ARG A 240 3.17 5.10 4.07
N GLN A 241 2.21 5.35 3.19
CA GLN A 241 0.85 4.78 3.29
C GLN A 241 0.48 3.87 2.11
N LEU A 242 1.20 3.96 0.99
CA LEU A 242 0.87 3.23 -0.22
C LEU A 242 1.38 1.80 -0.13
N ALA A 243 0.48 0.82 0.02
CA ALA A 243 0.82 -0.60 0.11
C ALA A 243 0.58 -1.35 -1.21
N ALA A 244 -0.33 -0.85 -2.05
CA ALA A 244 -0.61 -1.39 -3.37
C ALA A 244 -1.14 -0.31 -4.32
N VAL A 245 -1.05 -0.58 -5.62
CA VAL A 245 -1.65 0.25 -6.67
C VAL A 245 -2.25 -0.64 -7.74
N SER A 246 -3.46 -0.30 -8.20
CA SER A 246 -4.02 -0.86 -9.43
C SER A 246 -4.11 0.21 -10.51
N TRP A 247 -3.96 -0.20 -11.76
CA TRP A 247 -4.19 0.66 -12.91
C TRP A 247 -4.99 -0.08 -13.98
N THR A 248 -5.82 0.67 -14.68
CA THR A 248 -6.66 0.17 -15.77
C THR A 248 -6.60 1.14 -16.95
N PRO A 249 -6.59 0.63 -18.20
CA PRO A 249 -6.49 1.49 -19.37
C PRO A 249 -7.77 2.32 -19.54
N HIS A 250 -7.58 3.57 -19.95
CA HIS A 250 -8.61 4.50 -20.37
C HIS A 250 -8.24 5.11 -21.73
N ALA A 251 -9.15 5.81 -22.41
CA ALA A 251 -8.94 6.27 -23.79
C ALA A 251 -7.63 7.07 -23.99
N ASP A 252 -7.32 7.97 -23.06
CA ASP A 252 -6.22 8.93 -23.10
C ASP A 252 -5.11 8.63 -22.06
N GLY A 253 -5.23 7.53 -21.31
CA GLY A 253 -4.26 7.16 -20.28
C GLY A 253 -4.72 6.01 -19.39
N TRP A 254 -4.63 6.18 -18.07
CA TRP A 254 -4.96 5.14 -17.10
C TRP A 254 -5.71 5.70 -15.90
N GLN A 255 -6.75 5.00 -15.48
CA GLN A 255 -7.32 5.20 -14.15
C GLN A 255 -6.45 4.45 -13.14
N VAL A 256 -5.87 5.16 -12.18
CA VAL A 256 -4.95 4.62 -11.17
C VAL A 256 -5.56 4.78 -9.79
N THR A 257 -5.49 3.72 -8.99
CA THR A 257 -5.98 3.71 -7.61
C THR A 257 -4.89 3.20 -6.68
N GLY A 258 -4.50 4.03 -5.72
CA GLY A 258 -3.58 3.71 -4.64
C GLY A 258 -4.32 3.22 -3.41
N TYR A 259 -3.77 2.20 -2.76
CA TYR A 259 -4.35 1.56 -1.60
C TYR A 259 -3.38 1.55 -0.43
N ARG A 260 -3.92 1.68 0.79
CA ARG A 260 -3.23 1.24 2.01
C ARG A 260 -3.68 -0.16 2.41
N SER A 261 -2.91 -0.81 3.27
CA SER A 261 -3.24 -2.14 3.78
C SER A 261 -3.96 -2.10 5.14
N ILE A 262 -4.80 -3.11 5.41
CA ILE A 262 -5.57 -3.27 6.66
C ILE A 262 -5.01 -4.42 7.51
N GLY A 263 -4.36 -4.05 8.62
CA GLY A 263 -3.76 -4.93 9.64
C GLY A 263 -4.59 -5.07 10.91
N GLY A 264 -4.18 -6.04 11.75
CA GLY A 264 -5.01 -6.66 12.79
C GLY A 264 -4.79 -6.18 14.22
N THR A 265 -4.77 -4.86 14.47
CA THR A 265 -4.88 -4.37 15.86
C THR A 265 -5.92 -3.27 16.05
N ALA A 266 -6.58 -2.81 14.99
CA ALA A 266 -7.63 -1.79 15.08
C ALA A 266 -9.04 -2.39 15.28
N VAL A 267 -9.18 -3.71 15.13
CA VAL A 267 -10.42 -4.46 15.31
C VAL A 267 -10.09 -5.69 16.14
N ASP A 268 -11.05 -6.11 16.97
CA ASP A 268 -10.94 -7.30 17.81
C ASP A 268 -10.55 -8.54 16.98
N ASP A 269 -9.67 -9.38 17.52
CA ASP A 269 -9.09 -10.52 16.79
C ASP A 269 -10.13 -11.52 16.27
N ASP A 270 -11.24 -11.68 17.00
CA ASP A 270 -12.38 -12.54 16.62
C ASP A 270 -13.12 -12.02 15.38
N LEU A 271 -13.08 -10.70 15.13
CA LEU A 271 -13.75 -10.05 14.02
C LEU A 271 -12.89 -9.93 12.76
N MET A 272 -11.56 -10.08 12.89
CA MET A 272 -10.63 -9.97 11.77
C MET A 272 -10.93 -10.93 10.60
N PRO A 273 -11.33 -12.20 10.81
CA PRO A 273 -11.72 -13.08 9.72
C PRO A 273 -12.93 -12.58 8.91
N ALA A 274 -13.94 -12.01 9.59
CA ALA A 274 -15.12 -11.45 8.96
C ALA A 274 -14.76 -10.17 8.19
N LEU A 275 -13.99 -9.25 8.80
CA LEU A 275 -13.50 -8.04 8.16
C LEU A 275 -12.71 -8.35 6.88
N ARG A 276 -11.83 -9.36 6.94
CA ARG A 276 -11.04 -9.86 5.79
C ARG A 276 -11.91 -10.52 4.72
N HIS A 277 -13.05 -11.09 5.09
CA HIS A 277 -14.00 -11.63 4.14
C HIS A 277 -14.73 -10.51 3.39
N GLU A 278 -15.09 -9.45 4.11
CA GLU A 278 -15.96 -8.38 3.62
C GLU A 278 -15.19 -7.28 2.88
N ILE A 279 -14.18 -6.69 3.54
CA ILE A 279 -13.39 -5.56 3.01
C ILE A 279 -12.08 -6.07 2.38
N GLY A 280 -11.51 -7.12 2.95
CA GLY A 280 -10.23 -7.68 2.50
C GLY A 280 -9.03 -7.03 3.18
N TRP A 281 -8.01 -6.72 2.38
CA TRP A 281 -6.71 -6.20 2.86
C TRP A 281 -6.43 -4.78 2.42
N LEU A 282 -7.15 -4.26 1.44
CA LEU A 282 -6.80 -3.02 0.76
C LEU A 282 -7.96 -2.03 0.86
N VAL A 283 -7.63 -0.78 1.12
CA VAL A 283 -8.58 0.33 1.19
C VAL A 283 -8.08 1.43 0.28
N PRO A 284 -8.91 1.96 -0.64
CA PRO A 284 -8.49 3.04 -1.52
C PRO A 284 -8.19 4.30 -0.72
N ILE A 285 -7.07 4.94 -1.02
CA ILE A 285 -6.63 6.20 -0.39
C ILE A 285 -6.30 7.29 -1.41
N HIS A 286 -6.16 6.91 -2.67
CA HIS A 286 -5.90 7.83 -3.78
C HIS A 286 -6.52 7.24 -5.04
N ALA A 287 -7.16 8.06 -5.85
CA ALA A 287 -7.59 7.65 -7.18
C ALA A 287 -7.55 8.85 -8.11
N GLU A 288 -6.97 8.64 -9.29
CA GLU A 288 -6.70 9.70 -10.24
C GLU A 288 -6.57 9.13 -11.65
N HIS A 289 -7.02 9.91 -12.63
CA HIS A 289 -6.83 9.63 -14.05
C HIS A 289 -5.49 10.22 -14.53
N LEU A 290 -4.56 9.36 -14.96
CA LEU A 290 -3.26 9.75 -15.48
C LEU A 290 -3.25 9.71 -17.00
N THR A 291 -3.13 10.86 -17.65
CA THR A 291 -2.96 10.95 -19.11
C THR A 291 -1.55 10.55 -19.54
N ARG A 292 -1.36 10.19 -20.82
CA ARG A 292 -0.04 9.90 -21.45
C ARG A 292 0.97 11.07 -21.47
N ARG A 293 0.63 12.21 -20.86
CA ARG A 293 1.50 13.39 -20.75
C ARG A 293 1.62 13.86 -19.30
N THR A 294 0.94 13.22 -18.36
CA THR A 294 1.01 13.59 -16.95
C THR A 294 2.44 13.39 -16.46
N ARG A 295 2.98 14.41 -15.78
CA ARG A 295 4.33 14.39 -15.21
C ARG A 295 4.22 14.18 -13.71
N ILE A 296 4.84 13.14 -13.20
CA ILE A 296 4.79 12.75 -11.79
C ILE A 296 6.21 12.71 -11.23
N ASP A 297 6.42 13.40 -10.13
CA ASP A 297 7.66 13.37 -9.37
C ASP A 297 7.57 12.45 -8.14
N GLY A 298 8.67 12.39 -7.40
CA GLY A 298 8.79 11.61 -6.17
C GLY A 298 7.87 12.01 -5.01
N ARG A 299 7.37 13.25 -5.00
CA ARG A 299 6.57 13.78 -3.89
C ARG A 299 5.09 13.48 -4.07
N HIS A 300 4.67 13.26 -5.32
CA HIS A 300 3.32 12.86 -5.67
C HIS A 300 2.87 11.58 -4.94
N PRO A 301 1.58 11.42 -4.59
CA PRO A 301 1.06 10.19 -3.96
C PRO A 301 1.36 8.90 -4.74
N LEU A 302 1.47 8.99 -6.07
CA LEU A 302 1.83 7.88 -6.95
C LEU A 302 3.32 7.84 -7.33
N GLY A 303 4.17 8.68 -6.72
CA GLY A 303 5.60 8.75 -7.05
C GLY A 303 6.33 7.42 -6.91
N ALA A 304 6.00 6.63 -5.87
CA ALA A 304 6.60 5.30 -5.67
C ALA A 304 6.23 4.30 -6.78
N LEU A 305 5.02 4.39 -7.37
CA LEU A 305 4.63 3.60 -8.52
C LEU A 305 5.50 3.96 -9.74
N ILE A 306 5.62 5.25 -10.02
CA ILE A 306 6.39 5.77 -11.17
C ILE A 306 7.86 5.42 -11.03
N THR A 307 8.43 5.59 -9.84
CA THR A 307 9.78 5.13 -9.50
C THR A 307 9.93 3.62 -9.77
N THR A 308 8.96 2.81 -9.35
CA THR A 308 9.00 1.36 -9.56
C THR A 308 8.97 0.99 -11.05
N TRP A 309 8.09 1.61 -11.83
CA TRP A 309 8.02 1.42 -13.29
C TRP A 309 9.33 1.82 -13.97
N LEU A 310 9.89 2.99 -13.66
CA LEU A 310 11.18 3.43 -14.20
C LEU A 310 12.31 2.41 -13.96
N LEU A 311 12.40 1.89 -12.73
CA LEU A 311 13.43 0.93 -12.34
C LEU A 311 13.22 -0.44 -13.03
N ILE A 312 11.98 -0.82 -13.31
CA ILE A 312 11.66 -2.01 -14.11
C ILE A 312 12.09 -1.80 -15.57
N THR A 313 11.72 -0.68 -16.19
CA THR A 313 12.04 -0.36 -17.59
C THR A 313 13.53 -0.22 -17.84
N GLN A 314 14.32 0.22 -16.84
CA GLN A 314 15.79 0.26 -16.90
C GLN A 314 16.47 -1.13 -16.86
N GLN A 315 15.70 -2.22 -16.86
CA GLN A 315 16.19 -3.60 -16.82
C GLN A 315 17.08 -3.93 -15.61
N LEU A 316 16.95 -3.17 -14.53
CA LEU A 316 17.63 -3.44 -13.26
C LEU A 316 16.99 -4.59 -12.48
N THR A 317 15.88 -5.12 -12.99
CA THR A 317 15.06 -6.11 -12.32
C THR A 317 14.83 -7.34 -13.18
N GLU A 318 14.38 -8.41 -12.55
CA GLU A 318 13.82 -9.58 -13.21
C GLU A 318 12.46 -9.94 -12.61
N ALA A 319 11.59 -10.51 -13.44
CA ALA A 319 10.28 -10.99 -13.05
C ALA A 319 10.30 -12.52 -12.97
N VAL A 320 10.09 -13.07 -11.78
CA VAL A 320 10.06 -14.52 -11.52
C VAL A 320 8.65 -14.93 -11.12
N PRO A 321 8.06 -15.99 -11.70
CA PRO A 321 6.76 -16.49 -11.27
C PRO A 321 6.77 -16.89 -9.78
N ALA A 322 5.78 -16.45 -9.02
CA ALA A 322 5.62 -16.84 -7.62
C ALA A 322 5.08 -18.27 -7.52
N LYS A 323 5.60 -19.04 -6.56
CA LYS A 323 5.04 -20.35 -6.23
C LYS A 323 3.78 -20.17 -5.38
N LEU A 324 2.62 -20.42 -5.97
CA LEU A 324 1.35 -20.30 -5.27
C LEU A 324 1.03 -21.53 -4.39
N PRO A 325 0.32 -21.35 -3.26
CA PRO A 325 -0.17 -22.44 -2.44
C PRO A 325 -1.12 -23.34 -3.26
N LYS A 326 -0.99 -24.66 -3.07
CA LYS A 326 -1.85 -25.65 -3.75
C LYS A 326 -3.34 -25.39 -3.51
N GLY A 327 -3.70 -24.90 -2.31
CA GLY A 327 -5.08 -24.54 -1.96
C GLY A 327 -5.65 -23.45 -2.87
N THR A 328 -4.85 -22.41 -3.16
CA THR A 328 -5.23 -21.32 -4.06
C THR A 328 -5.45 -21.85 -5.49
N THR A 329 -4.50 -22.63 -6.01
CA THR A 329 -4.63 -23.21 -7.36
C THR A 329 -5.86 -24.13 -7.47
N LYS A 330 -6.11 -24.97 -6.46
CA LYS A 330 -7.29 -25.85 -6.43
C LYS A 330 -8.60 -25.06 -6.33
N ALA A 331 -8.64 -23.97 -5.56
CA ALA A 331 -9.83 -23.12 -5.47
C ALA A 331 -10.20 -22.55 -6.86
N TYR A 332 -9.21 -22.01 -7.58
CA TYR A 332 -9.42 -21.49 -8.93
C TYR A 332 -9.88 -22.56 -9.92
N GLN A 333 -9.30 -23.77 -9.84
CA GLN A 333 -9.74 -24.90 -10.66
C GLN A 333 -11.20 -25.30 -10.38
N ARG A 334 -11.62 -25.33 -9.10
CA ARG A 334 -13.01 -25.64 -8.73
C ARG A 334 -13.98 -24.61 -9.30
N ASP A 335 -13.59 -23.34 -9.28
CA ASP A 335 -14.40 -22.24 -9.80
C ASP A 335 -14.27 -22.06 -11.32
N ARG A 336 -13.55 -22.99 -12.00
CA ARG A 336 -13.27 -22.95 -13.46
C ARG A 336 -12.61 -21.65 -13.92
N ARG A 337 -11.81 -21.02 -13.04
CA ARG A 337 -11.02 -19.82 -13.33
C ARG A 337 -9.60 -20.21 -13.76
N PRO A 338 -8.95 -19.45 -14.66
CA PRO A 338 -7.54 -19.65 -14.98
C PRO A 338 -6.68 -19.44 -13.73
N ALA A 339 -5.62 -20.23 -13.58
CA ALA A 339 -4.72 -20.08 -12.44
C ALA A 339 -4.13 -18.65 -12.42
N PRO A 340 -4.12 -17.97 -11.26
CA PRO A 340 -3.64 -16.61 -11.19
C PRO A 340 -2.12 -16.58 -11.39
N GLU A 341 -1.63 -15.66 -12.20
CA GLU A 341 -0.20 -15.44 -12.39
C GLU A 341 0.26 -14.30 -11.47
N VAL A 342 1.18 -14.62 -10.56
CA VAL A 342 1.84 -13.64 -9.71
C VAL A 342 3.31 -13.57 -10.10
N ARG A 343 3.81 -12.36 -10.37
CA ARG A 343 5.18 -12.08 -10.78
C ARG A 343 5.90 -11.37 -9.63
N ILE A 344 6.93 -12.01 -9.09
CA ILE A 344 7.85 -11.42 -8.12
C ILE A 344 8.86 -10.60 -8.90
N ILE A 345 8.88 -9.28 -8.65
CA ILE A 345 9.87 -8.39 -9.20
C ILE A 345 10.96 -8.18 -8.15
N ARG A 346 12.19 -8.50 -8.54
CA ARG A 346 13.38 -8.34 -7.69
C ARG A 346 14.51 -7.70 -8.47
N ILE A 347 15.44 -7.08 -7.75
CA ILE A 347 16.68 -6.58 -8.33
C ILE A 347 17.44 -7.75 -8.96
N ARG A 348 17.90 -7.59 -10.20
CA ARG A 348 18.66 -8.64 -10.89
C ARG A 348 19.95 -8.88 -10.09
N PRO A 349 20.22 -10.10 -9.62
CA PRO A 349 21.49 -10.40 -8.97
C PRO A 349 22.62 -10.07 -9.94
N ARG A 350 23.66 -9.37 -9.47
CA ARG A 350 24.91 -9.29 -10.24
C ARG A 350 25.40 -10.73 -10.44
N SER A 351 25.46 -11.18 -11.69
CA SER A 351 26.01 -12.50 -12.02
C SER A 351 27.46 -12.57 -11.54
N THR A 352 27.68 -13.19 -10.37
CA THR A 352 29.00 -13.54 -9.86
C THR A 352 29.49 -14.87 -10.43
N THR A 353 28.67 -15.55 -11.23
CA THR A 353 29.04 -16.78 -11.92
C THR A 353 29.90 -16.41 -13.14
N PRO A 354 31.21 -16.76 -13.16
CA PRO A 354 31.97 -16.72 -14.40
C PRO A 354 31.27 -17.63 -15.41
N PRO A 355 31.16 -17.23 -16.69
CA PRO A 355 30.50 -18.04 -17.70
C PRO A 355 31.10 -19.44 -17.69
N ALA A 356 30.25 -20.46 -17.61
CA ALA A 356 30.67 -21.85 -17.67
C ALA A 356 31.50 -22.03 -18.96
N PRO A 357 32.70 -22.65 -18.89
CA PRO A 357 33.50 -22.86 -20.07
C PRO A 357 32.71 -23.75 -21.03
N GLN A 358 32.29 -23.17 -22.15
CA GLN A 358 31.86 -23.95 -23.31
C GLN A 358 33.01 -24.89 -23.64
N ARG A 359 32.76 -26.20 -23.52
CA ARG A 359 33.64 -27.24 -24.04
C ARG A 359 33.69 -27.10 -25.56
N GLN A 360 34.56 -26.24 -26.06
CA GLN A 360 35.12 -26.37 -27.39
C GLN A 360 36.35 -27.26 -27.29
N ALA A 361 36.35 -28.28 -28.14
CA ALA A 361 37.41 -29.26 -28.23
C ALA A 361 38.75 -28.62 -28.64
N ALA A 362 39.81 -29.08 -28.00
CA ALA A 362 41.21 -29.09 -28.45
C ALA A 362 41.81 -27.79 -29.04
N GLY A 363 42.54 -27.05 -28.20
CA GLY A 363 43.52 -26.05 -28.62
C GLY A 363 44.03 -25.26 -27.40
N GLY A 364 45.36 -25.14 -27.23
CA GLY A 364 45.99 -24.54 -26.04
C GLY A 364 45.52 -23.12 -25.70
N PRO A 365 45.69 -22.68 -24.44
CA PRO A 365 45.04 -21.48 -23.92
C PRO A 365 45.72 -20.21 -24.43
N ALA A 366 45.20 -19.67 -25.53
CA ALA A 366 45.32 -18.24 -25.79
C ALA A 366 44.29 -17.51 -24.90
N PRO A 367 44.68 -16.48 -24.12
CA PRO A 367 43.72 -15.68 -23.38
C PRO A 367 42.71 -15.10 -24.37
N ALA A 368 41.43 -15.40 -24.18
CA ALA A 368 40.35 -14.93 -25.03
C ALA A 368 40.44 -13.40 -25.14
N LYS A 369 40.65 -12.91 -26.38
CA LYS A 369 40.65 -11.48 -26.65
C LYS A 369 39.25 -10.94 -26.32
N PRO A 370 39.14 -9.81 -25.61
CA PRO A 370 37.86 -9.13 -25.43
C PRO A 370 37.25 -8.77 -26.79
N ASP A 371 35.94 -8.96 -26.93
CA ASP A 371 35.13 -8.59 -28.10
C ASP A 371 34.58 -7.15 -28.02
N HIS A 372 34.94 -6.40 -26.97
CA HIS A 372 34.53 -5.02 -26.73
C HIS A 372 35.61 -4.25 -25.98
N ARG A 373 35.54 -2.92 -26.06
CA ARG A 373 36.35 -2.00 -25.25
C ARG A 373 35.65 -1.72 -23.92
N PHE A 374 36.41 -1.71 -22.83
CA PHE A 374 35.90 -1.44 -21.48
C PHE A 374 36.79 -0.49 -20.69
N TRP A 375 36.17 0.31 -19.83
CA TRP A 375 36.87 1.24 -18.94
C TRP A 375 37.60 0.50 -17.83
N VAL A 376 38.90 0.73 -17.71
CA VAL A 376 39.71 0.31 -16.56
C VAL A 376 39.76 1.49 -15.59
N SER A 377 39.28 1.31 -14.36
CA SER A 377 39.39 2.35 -13.34
C SER A 377 40.84 2.55 -12.92
N GLY A 378 41.17 3.78 -12.52
CA GLY A 378 42.48 4.09 -11.99
C GLY A 378 42.79 3.24 -10.75
N HIS A 379 44.01 2.72 -10.66
CA HIS A 379 44.44 1.87 -9.56
C HIS A 379 45.94 2.00 -9.33
N GLU A 380 46.36 1.74 -8.10
CA GLU A 380 47.77 1.62 -7.77
C GLU A 380 48.30 0.24 -8.19
N ARG A 381 49.50 0.22 -8.75
CA ARG A 381 50.20 -1.01 -9.12
C ARG A 381 51.65 -0.96 -8.67
N GLN A 382 52.14 -2.10 -8.15
CA GLN A 382 53.55 -2.30 -7.87
C GLN A 382 54.32 -2.62 -9.16
N GLN A 383 54.98 -1.62 -9.73
CA GLN A 383 55.76 -1.76 -10.95
C GLN A 383 57.19 -2.27 -10.61
N PRO A 384 57.62 -3.43 -11.14
CA PRO A 384 59.02 -3.85 -11.04
C PRO A 384 59.96 -2.83 -11.69
N TYR A 385 61.06 -2.51 -11.02
CA TYR A 385 62.14 -1.69 -11.57
C TYR A 385 63.52 -2.11 -11.02
N GLY A 386 64.58 -1.48 -11.53
CA GLY A 386 65.97 -1.77 -11.15
C GLY A 386 66.56 -3.02 -11.82
N PRO A 387 67.86 -3.31 -11.57
CA PRO A 387 68.57 -4.44 -12.15
C PRO A 387 67.86 -5.76 -11.80
N GLY A 388 67.51 -6.53 -12.84
CA GLY A 388 66.77 -7.79 -12.66
C GLY A 388 65.33 -7.63 -12.16
N ARG A 389 64.72 -6.44 -12.22
CA ARG A 389 63.33 -6.17 -11.80
C ARG A 389 63.05 -6.52 -10.33
N ARG A 390 64.08 -6.48 -9.48
CA ARG A 390 64.02 -6.87 -8.07
C ARG A 390 63.38 -5.81 -7.15
N LEU A 391 63.38 -4.54 -7.56
CA LEU A 391 62.76 -3.46 -6.77
C LEU A 391 61.30 -3.24 -7.20
N ARG A 392 60.46 -2.74 -6.29
CA ARG A 392 59.04 -2.41 -6.55
C ARG A 392 58.80 -0.95 -6.24
N ARG A 393 58.14 -0.23 -7.16
CA ARG A 393 57.64 1.12 -6.92
C ARG A 393 56.14 1.14 -7.14
N THR A 394 55.41 1.80 -6.25
CA THR A 394 53.98 2.07 -6.46
C THR A 394 53.85 3.11 -7.57
N ILE A 395 53.06 2.80 -8.59
CA ILE A 395 52.63 3.76 -9.60
C ILE A 395 51.11 3.82 -9.62
N THR A 396 50.55 5.01 -9.81
CA THR A 396 49.13 5.18 -10.05
C THR A 396 48.88 5.06 -11.55
N VAL A 397 48.07 4.09 -11.96
CA VAL A 397 47.60 3.94 -13.33
C VAL A 397 46.34 4.75 -13.47
N GLU A 398 46.31 5.73 -14.39
CA GLU A 398 45.12 6.53 -14.66
C GLU A 398 44.04 5.70 -15.36
N PRO A 399 42.74 6.08 -15.24
CA PRO A 399 41.68 5.39 -15.96
C PRO A 399 41.90 5.42 -17.48
N PHE A 400 41.79 4.27 -18.14
CA PHE A 400 41.96 4.17 -19.59
C PHE A 400 40.99 3.15 -20.20
N LEU A 401 40.77 3.28 -21.51
CA LEU A 401 39.92 2.37 -22.27
C LEU A 401 40.77 1.21 -22.81
N LYS A 402 40.41 -0.03 -22.48
CA LYS A 402 41.16 -1.24 -22.85
C LYS A 402 40.39 -2.06 -23.88
N GLY A 403 41.06 -2.45 -24.97
CA GLY A 403 40.53 -3.23 -26.10
C GLY A 403 41.05 -2.70 -27.44
N ASP A 404 40.95 -3.48 -28.51
CA ASP A 404 41.33 -3.06 -29.86
C ASP A 404 40.43 -1.89 -30.32
N ASP A 405 40.98 -0.93 -31.08
CA ASP A 405 40.32 0.36 -31.36
C ASP A 405 39.05 0.26 -32.21
N ASP A 406 38.91 -0.83 -32.96
CA ASP A 406 37.79 -1.17 -33.84
C ASP A 406 36.60 -1.81 -33.10
N LEU A 407 36.75 -2.15 -31.82
CA LEU A 407 35.71 -2.82 -31.05
C LEU A 407 34.73 -1.83 -30.37
N PRO A 408 33.44 -2.19 -30.27
CA PRO A 408 32.44 -1.32 -29.65
C PRO A 408 32.71 -1.09 -28.15
N ILE A 409 32.37 0.10 -27.66
CA ILE A 409 32.54 0.47 -26.25
C ILE A 409 31.32 0.00 -25.45
N LYS A 410 31.53 -0.88 -24.46
CA LYS A 410 30.46 -1.33 -23.56
C LYS A 410 30.31 -0.34 -22.41
N LEU A 411 29.20 0.41 -22.40
CA LEU A 411 28.96 1.55 -21.49
C LEU A 411 28.68 1.21 -20.01
N SER A 412 28.92 -0.02 -19.54
CA SER A 412 28.65 -0.35 -18.13
C SER A 412 29.50 -1.49 -17.57
N THR A 413 30.78 -1.27 -17.31
CA THR A 413 31.54 -2.13 -16.37
C THR A 413 32.70 -1.37 -15.73
N THR A 414 32.53 -0.87 -14.51
CA THR A 414 33.68 -0.50 -13.66
C THR A 414 34.19 -1.78 -12.98
N VAL A 415 35.37 -2.26 -13.36
CA VAL A 415 35.99 -3.44 -12.75
C VAL A 415 36.79 -3.00 -11.52
N ARG A 416 36.32 -3.33 -10.31
CA ARG A 416 37.14 -3.24 -9.08
C ARG A 416 38.02 -4.50 -9.00
N VAL A 417 39.33 -4.33 -9.03
CA VAL A 417 40.29 -5.40 -8.72
C VAL A 417 40.35 -5.55 -7.19
N LEU A 418 39.99 -6.73 -6.68
CA LEU A 418 40.19 -7.10 -5.27
C LEU A 418 41.68 -7.46 -5.08
N GLY A 419 42.40 -6.66 -4.30
CA GLY A 419 43.76 -6.96 -3.84
C GLY A 419 43.75 -8.16 -2.89
N GLY A 420 44.76 -9.02 -3.03
CA GLY A 420 44.83 -10.37 -2.48
C GLY A 420 45.00 -10.48 -0.96
N GLN A 421 44.50 -11.62 -0.49
CA GLN A 421 44.83 -12.41 0.71
C GLN A 421 45.65 -11.71 1.81
N ALA A 422 44.97 -11.34 2.90
CA ALA A 422 45.59 -11.34 4.22
C ALA A 422 45.92 -12.79 4.58
N THR A 423 47.21 -13.12 4.58
CA THR A 423 47.73 -14.37 5.11
C THR A 423 47.45 -14.46 6.59
N ASP A 424 46.69 -15.48 6.94
CA ASP A 424 46.59 -16.10 8.25
C ASP A 424 48.01 -16.40 8.79
N LYS A 425 48.31 -15.90 9.98
CA LYS A 425 49.46 -16.35 10.78
C LYS A 425 49.00 -16.49 12.23
N LYS A 426 48.32 -17.60 12.47
CA LYS A 426 48.33 -18.27 13.76
C LYS A 426 49.59 -19.13 13.82
N GLN A 427 50.52 -18.79 14.70
CA GLN A 427 51.53 -19.74 15.13
C GLN A 427 51.80 -19.54 16.62
N ASP A 428 51.75 -20.67 17.31
CA ASP A 428 51.75 -20.91 18.75
C ASP A 428 53.09 -20.57 19.46
N ALA A 429 53.05 -20.80 20.78
CA ALA A 429 54.11 -20.91 21.79
C ALA A 429 54.37 -19.61 22.60
N GLU A 430 54.00 -19.55 23.89
CA GLU A 430 54.59 -20.22 25.06
C GLU A 430 55.99 -19.69 25.43
N ASP A 431 56.17 -19.48 26.73
CA ASP A 431 57.40 -19.20 27.51
C ASP A 431 58.02 -17.78 27.45
N GLU A 432 57.59 -16.89 28.37
CA GLU A 432 58.29 -16.51 29.62
C GLU A 432 57.56 -15.38 30.36
#